data_AF-A0A8H7XWN7-F1
#
_entry.id   AF-A0A8H7XWN7-F1
#
_cell.length_a   1.000
_cell.length_b   1.000
_cell.length_c   1.000
_cell.angle_alpha   90.00
_cell.angle_beta   90.00
_cell.angle_gamma   90.00
#
_symmetry.space_group_name_H-M   'P 1'
#
loop_
_entity.id
_entity.type
_entity.pdbx_description
1 polymer ?
#
loop_
_entity_poly.entity_id
_entity_poly.type
_entity_poly.pdbx_seq_one_letter_code
_entity_poly.pdbx_strand_id
1 'polypeptide(L)'
;MLSRFVRLPFVLEFNICDMLVSAAFFLGILPLGLGITIADPSELTTFSYDYIIVGGGTAGLVVANRLTENPNITVAILEAAWDTQFGWNYTVVPQAGLNLRTFDYPRGKAIGGCSAVNYLIHQFGTDEDWDRFANLTSEPSWSWANMKQYVQKYKQIVKPLDGHNITGKFNPSLHGFSGMVQASLPELSFPIDGRIAATLDQLSSEFKFNNDTLRLRNSQQLS
;
A
#
# COMPACT_ATOMS: atom_id res chain seq x y z
N MET A 1 5.63 -18.31 -7.66
CA MET A 1 6.08 -18.18 -6.25
C MET A 1 5.54 -16.90 -5.57
N LEU A 2 4.23 -16.80 -5.29
CA LEU A 2 3.61 -15.73 -4.46
C LEU A 2 3.61 -16.37 -3.04
N SER A 3 2.83 -15.83 -2.12
CA SER A 3 3.00 -16.06 -0.69
C SER A 3 1.65 -16.13 0.02
N ARG A 4 1.34 -17.28 0.65
CA ARG A 4 0.12 -17.38 1.47
C ARG A 4 0.26 -16.57 2.77
N PHE A 5 -0.11 -15.30 2.71
CA PHE A 5 -0.11 -14.42 3.86
C PHE A 5 -1.33 -14.64 4.76
N VAL A 6 -1.04 -14.86 6.04
CA VAL A 6 -1.97 -14.73 7.16
C VAL A 6 -1.35 -13.71 8.12
N ARG A 7 -2.04 -12.59 8.34
CA ARG A 7 -1.80 -11.53 9.34
C ARG A 7 -0.38 -11.44 9.93
N LEU A 8 0.47 -10.58 9.37
CA LEU A 8 1.65 -10.05 10.08
C LEU A 8 1.23 -9.12 11.24
N PRO A 9 1.67 -9.36 12.48
CA PRO A 9 1.84 -8.32 13.49
C PRO A 9 3.26 -7.74 13.36
N PHE A 10 3.37 -6.46 13.02
CA PHE A 10 4.61 -5.72 12.73
C PHE A 10 5.38 -6.17 11.47
N VAL A 11 5.94 -5.17 10.78
CA VAL A 11 7.08 -5.36 9.89
C VAL A 11 8.31 -5.08 10.74
N LEU A 12 9.16 -6.09 10.92
CA LEU A 12 10.50 -5.94 11.48
C LEU A 12 11.51 -6.23 10.37
N GLU A 13 12.42 -5.29 10.14
CA GLU A 13 13.57 -5.50 9.27
C GLU A 13 14.56 -6.44 9.96
N PHE A 14 14.72 -7.66 9.45
CA PHE A 14 15.73 -8.58 9.94
C PHE A 14 17.06 -8.36 9.23
N ASN A 15 18.01 -7.78 9.95
CA ASN A 15 19.42 -7.76 9.55
C ASN A 15 20.06 -9.16 9.68
N ILE A 16 21.11 -9.41 8.91
CA ILE A 16 21.59 -10.76 8.53
C ILE A 16 22.32 -11.55 9.67
N CYS A 17 22.33 -11.07 10.92
CA CYS A 17 23.20 -11.62 11.98
C CYS A 17 22.58 -12.71 12.89
N ASP A 18 21.29 -12.69 13.21
CA ASP A 18 20.74 -13.44 14.38
C ASP A 18 20.30 -14.90 14.09
N MET A 19 20.98 -15.60 13.19
CA MET A 19 20.54 -16.91 12.65
C MET A 19 20.87 -18.14 13.53
N LEU A 20 21.09 -17.99 14.85
CA LEU A 20 21.62 -19.10 15.69
C LEU A 20 20.96 -19.36 17.06
N VAL A 21 19.94 -18.60 17.49
CA VAL A 21 19.28 -18.88 18.80
C VAL A 21 17.75 -18.81 18.73
N SER A 22 17.11 -19.98 18.60
CA SER A 22 16.13 -20.51 19.59
C SER A 22 15.25 -21.62 18.98
N ALA A 23 15.73 -22.86 19.02
CA ALA A 23 14.95 -24.04 18.60
C ALA A 23 14.04 -24.60 19.70
N ALA A 24 13.72 -23.82 20.74
CA ALA A 24 13.31 -24.34 22.05
C ALA A 24 12.08 -23.65 22.70
N PHE A 25 11.15 -23.12 21.89
CA PHE A 25 9.89 -22.53 22.40
C PHE A 25 8.61 -23.14 21.78
N PHE A 26 8.67 -24.42 21.40
CA PHE A 26 7.48 -25.21 21.05
C PHE A 26 6.79 -25.78 22.31
N LEU A 27 5.98 -24.96 22.99
CA LEU A 27 4.83 -25.39 23.83
C LEU A 27 4.10 -24.18 24.41
N GLY A 28 2.84 -23.95 24.02
CA GLY A 28 1.90 -23.07 24.76
C GLY A 28 1.74 -21.62 24.28
N ILE A 29 1.44 -21.38 23.00
CA ILE A 29 0.93 -20.08 22.49
C ILE A 29 -0.35 -20.32 21.68
N LEU A 30 -1.23 -19.31 21.65
CA LEU A 30 -2.48 -19.27 20.87
C LEU A 30 -2.29 -19.56 19.36
N PRO A 31 -3.35 -19.93 18.62
CA PRO A 31 -3.28 -20.25 17.18
C PRO A 31 -2.97 -19.02 16.31
N LEU A 32 -1.70 -18.63 16.29
CA LEU A 32 -1.09 -17.73 15.32
C LEU A 32 -0.78 -18.55 14.06
N GLY A 33 -1.48 -18.24 12.96
CA GLY A 33 -1.35 -18.99 11.71
C GLY A 33 0.05 -18.89 11.12
N LEU A 34 0.72 -20.04 10.97
CA LEU A 34 2.05 -20.12 10.37
C LEU A 34 1.96 -19.97 8.84
N GLY A 35 2.69 -18.99 8.30
CA GLY A 35 2.97 -18.90 6.86
C GLY A 35 4.17 -19.78 6.49
N ILE A 36 4.10 -20.46 5.35
CA ILE A 36 5.19 -21.31 4.82
C ILE A 36 5.53 -20.86 3.40
N THR A 37 6.81 -20.62 3.15
CA THR A 37 7.33 -20.28 1.81
C THR A 37 7.73 -21.57 1.10
N ILE A 38 6.91 -22.00 0.14
CA ILE A 38 7.19 -23.14 -0.74
C ILE A 38 8.04 -22.65 -1.92
N ALA A 39 9.23 -23.24 -2.07
CA ALA A 39 10.17 -22.89 -3.14
C ALA A 39 10.01 -23.77 -4.39
N ASP A 40 9.71 -25.06 -4.21
CA ASP A 40 9.49 -26.00 -5.32
C ASP A 40 8.00 -26.02 -5.75
N PRO A 41 7.67 -25.73 -7.02
CA PRO A 41 6.32 -25.89 -7.55
C PRO A 41 5.76 -27.31 -7.44
N SER A 42 6.59 -28.36 -7.29
CA SER A 42 6.11 -29.74 -7.15
C SER A 42 5.27 -29.94 -5.89
N GLU A 43 5.67 -29.33 -4.77
CA GLU A 43 4.96 -29.40 -3.48
C GLU A 43 3.53 -28.86 -3.57
N LEU A 44 3.27 -27.87 -4.43
CA LEU A 44 1.94 -27.28 -4.64
C LEU A 44 0.90 -28.29 -5.14
N THR A 45 1.33 -29.37 -5.81
CA THR A 45 0.42 -30.42 -6.29
C THR A 45 -0.08 -31.36 -5.19
N THR A 46 0.50 -31.26 -3.99
CA THR A 46 0.14 -32.07 -2.80
C THR A 46 -1.11 -31.53 -2.08
N PHE A 47 -1.56 -30.31 -2.40
CA PHE A 47 -2.58 -29.60 -1.64
C PHE A 47 -3.68 -29.02 -2.54
N SER A 48 -4.93 -29.07 -2.04
CA SER A 48 -6.06 -28.32 -2.60
C SER A 48 -6.16 -26.93 -1.97
N TYR A 49 -6.62 -25.94 -2.75
CA TYR A 49 -6.84 -24.57 -2.30
C TYR A 49 -8.17 -24.03 -2.83
N ASP A 50 -8.99 -23.38 -1.99
CA ASP A 50 -10.30 -22.82 -2.40
C ASP A 50 -10.17 -21.67 -3.41
N TYR A 51 -9.06 -20.93 -3.35
CA TYR A 51 -8.75 -19.84 -4.27
C TYR A 51 -7.32 -19.94 -4.78
N ILE A 52 -7.07 -19.38 -5.96
CA ILE A 52 -5.71 -19.10 -6.44
C ILE A 52 -5.63 -17.62 -6.83
N ILE A 53 -4.69 -16.89 -6.22
CA ILE A 53 -4.37 -15.50 -6.58
C ILE A 53 -3.19 -15.51 -7.56
N VAL A 54 -3.14 -14.53 -8.46
CA VAL A 54 -2.04 -14.30 -9.41
C VAL A 54 -1.52 -12.86 -9.22
N GLY A 55 -0.22 -12.68 -8.94
CA GLY A 55 0.42 -11.38 -8.66
C GLY A 55 0.53 -11.01 -7.17
N GLY A 56 1.71 -11.18 -6.58
CA GLY A 56 2.01 -11.08 -5.14
C GLY A 56 2.23 -9.67 -4.62
N GLY A 57 1.64 -8.71 -5.33
CA GLY A 57 1.79 -7.29 -5.09
C GLY A 57 0.72 -6.71 -4.16
N THR A 58 0.75 -5.38 -4.08
CA THR A 58 -0.08 -4.51 -3.22
C THR A 58 -1.54 -4.95 -3.07
N ALA A 59 -2.23 -5.30 -4.17
CA ALA A 59 -3.62 -5.75 -4.11
C ALA A 59 -3.76 -7.25 -3.75
N GLY A 60 -2.92 -8.11 -4.33
CA GLY A 60 -2.98 -9.56 -4.13
C GLY A 60 -2.76 -9.96 -2.67
N LEU A 61 -1.85 -9.30 -1.95
CA LEU A 61 -1.61 -9.58 -0.53
C LEU A 61 -2.76 -9.08 0.37
N VAL A 62 -3.45 -8.00 0.00
CA VAL A 62 -4.65 -7.54 0.71
C VAL A 62 -5.78 -8.55 0.54
N VAL A 63 -6.04 -9.03 -0.68
CA VAL A 63 -7.06 -10.06 -0.95
C VAL A 63 -6.71 -11.37 -0.23
N ALA A 64 -5.45 -11.81 -0.29
CA ALA A 64 -4.98 -12.99 0.44
C ALA A 64 -5.28 -12.90 1.93
N ASN A 65 -4.79 -11.83 2.59
CA ASN A 65 -4.95 -11.65 4.03
C ASN A 65 -6.43 -11.61 4.44
N ARG A 66 -7.29 -10.89 3.70
CA ARG A 66 -8.74 -10.80 4.01
C ARG A 66 -9.48 -12.13 3.80
N LEU A 67 -9.16 -12.89 2.74
CA LEU A 67 -9.71 -14.25 2.57
C LEU A 67 -9.29 -15.17 3.73
N THR A 68 -8.06 -15.02 4.24
CA THR A 68 -7.55 -15.83 5.37
C THR A 68 -8.08 -15.44 6.75
N GLU A 69 -8.92 -14.39 6.87
CA GLU A 69 -9.59 -14.06 8.15
C GLU A 69 -10.60 -15.16 8.54
N ASN A 70 -11.07 -15.96 7.58
CA ASN A 70 -11.77 -17.21 7.84
C ASN A 70 -10.77 -18.38 7.86
N PRO A 71 -10.55 -19.08 9.00
CA PRO A 71 -9.57 -20.16 9.10
C PRO A 71 -9.92 -21.39 8.25
N ASN A 72 -11.17 -21.52 7.80
CA ASN A 72 -11.61 -22.62 6.93
C ASN A 72 -11.29 -22.38 5.45
N ILE A 73 -10.80 -21.19 5.05
CA ILE A 73 -10.45 -20.88 3.67
C ILE A 73 -8.97 -21.18 3.42
N THR A 74 -8.68 -21.78 2.27
CA THR A 74 -7.35 -22.07 1.71
C THR A 74 -7.12 -21.27 0.42
N VAL A 75 -5.89 -20.80 0.16
CA VAL A 75 -5.58 -19.90 -0.97
C VAL A 75 -4.15 -20.16 -1.46
N ALA A 76 -3.94 -20.46 -2.75
CA ALA A 76 -2.63 -20.67 -3.39
C ALA A 76 -2.16 -19.44 -4.19
N ILE A 77 -0.86 -19.16 -4.11
CA ILE A 77 -0.27 -17.82 -4.30
C ILE A 77 1.21 -18.24 -4.72
N LEU A 78 1.90 -18.29 -5.89
CA LEU A 78 2.02 -17.94 -7.38
C LEU A 78 2.96 -16.83 -8.08
N GLU A 79 3.39 -15.67 -7.54
CA GLU A 79 4.21 -14.49 -8.04
C GLU A 79 5.54 -14.81 -8.75
N ALA A 80 6.00 -13.91 -9.63
CA ALA A 80 7.38 -13.91 -10.09
C ALA A 80 8.26 -13.03 -9.18
N ALA A 81 9.09 -13.64 -8.33
CA ALA A 81 10.03 -12.93 -7.45
C ALA A 81 11.50 -13.34 -7.66
N TRP A 82 11.77 -14.27 -8.58
CA TRP A 82 13.11 -14.82 -8.85
C TRP A 82 13.74 -14.19 -10.11
N ASP A 83 15.06 -14.29 -10.23
CA ASP A 83 15.87 -14.01 -11.44
C ASP A 83 15.99 -12.55 -11.91
N THR A 84 15.61 -11.56 -11.09
CA THR A 84 15.76 -10.12 -11.43
C THR A 84 15.97 -9.26 -10.20
N GLN A 85 16.70 -8.16 -10.35
CA GLN A 85 16.87 -7.11 -9.34
C GLN A 85 15.56 -6.31 -9.14
N PHE A 86 14.62 -6.88 -8.39
CA PHE A 86 13.33 -6.29 -7.93
C PHE A 86 12.38 -5.71 -8.99
N GLY A 87 12.73 -5.73 -10.28
CA GLY A 87 11.96 -5.11 -11.35
C GLY A 87 11.69 -6.04 -12.54
N TRP A 88 10.57 -5.82 -13.22
CA TRP A 88 10.17 -6.55 -14.43
C TRP A 88 10.96 -6.17 -15.71
N ASN A 89 11.73 -5.07 -15.68
CA ASN A 89 12.48 -4.54 -16.83
C ASN A 89 11.62 -4.31 -18.10
N TYR A 90 10.35 -3.91 -17.92
CA TYR A 90 9.48 -3.52 -19.03
C TYR A 90 9.90 -2.18 -19.63
N THR A 91 9.67 -2.00 -20.93
CA THR A 91 9.79 -0.73 -21.65
C THR A 91 8.50 -0.44 -22.43
N VAL A 92 8.23 0.84 -22.72
CA VAL A 92 7.15 1.22 -23.64
C VAL A 92 7.62 1.27 -25.09
N VAL A 93 6.73 0.90 -26.01
CA VAL A 93 6.93 1.06 -27.46
C VAL A 93 7.19 2.53 -27.86
N PRO A 94 7.80 2.83 -29.02
CA PRO A 94 8.06 4.20 -29.48
C PRO A 94 6.83 5.13 -29.40
N GLN A 95 6.91 6.16 -28.56
CA GLN A 95 5.78 7.05 -28.28
C GLN A 95 5.75 8.21 -29.29
N ALA A 96 4.79 8.18 -30.23
CA ALA A 96 4.66 9.20 -31.28
C ALA A 96 4.58 10.64 -30.73
N GLY A 97 3.78 10.86 -29.68
CA GLY A 97 3.66 12.16 -29.01
C GLY A 97 4.87 12.61 -28.18
N LEU A 98 5.94 11.79 -28.11
CA LEU A 98 7.17 12.07 -27.35
C LEU A 98 8.43 11.94 -28.25
N ASN A 99 8.29 12.23 -29.56
CA ASN A 99 9.31 12.11 -30.59
C ASN A 99 9.85 10.67 -30.76
N LEU A 100 8.94 9.69 -30.79
CA LEU A 100 9.22 8.25 -30.94
C LEU A 100 10.14 7.64 -29.86
N ARG A 101 10.37 8.36 -28.74
CA ARG A 101 11.17 7.85 -27.62
C ARG A 101 10.49 6.64 -26.96
N THR A 102 11.32 5.69 -26.56
CA THR A 102 11.00 4.59 -25.63
C THR A 102 11.48 4.95 -24.22
N PHE A 103 10.84 4.38 -23.21
CA PHE A 103 11.15 4.62 -21.80
C PHE A 103 10.95 3.34 -20.99
N ASP A 104 11.63 3.25 -19.84
CA ASP A 104 11.40 2.18 -18.88
C ASP A 104 10.01 2.32 -18.24
N TYR A 105 9.38 1.20 -17.95
CA TYR A 105 8.08 1.11 -17.28
C TYR A 105 8.24 0.34 -15.97
N PRO A 106 8.81 0.96 -14.93
CA PRO A 106 9.21 0.28 -13.71
C PRO A 106 8.00 -0.36 -13.00
N ARG A 107 8.10 -1.66 -12.75
CA ARG A 107 7.14 -2.46 -12.01
C ARG A 107 7.89 -3.40 -11.08
N GLY A 108 7.49 -3.44 -9.81
CA GLY A 108 8.08 -4.33 -8.81
C GLY A 108 7.81 -5.80 -9.14
N LYS A 109 8.85 -6.62 -9.07
CA LYS A 109 8.88 -8.06 -9.32
C LYS A 109 9.43 -8.75 -8.06
N ALA A 110 8.59 -8.84 -7.03
CA ALA A 110 8.95 -9.21 -5.66
C ALA A 110 7.68 -9.45 -4.83
N ILE A 111 7.81 -10.07 -3.66
CA ILE A 111 6.73 -10.08 -2.67
C ILE A 111 6.42 -8.64 -2.23
N GLY A 112 5.15 -8.25 -2.26
CA GLY A 112 4.71 -6.85 -2.10
C GLY A 112 4.70 -6.05 -3.42
N GLY A 113 5.37 -6.52 -4.47
CA GLY A 113 5.33 -5.96 -5.81
C GLY A 113 5.67 -4.47 -5.82
N CYS A 114 4.81 -3.65 -6.43
CA CYS A 114 5.04 -2.20 -6.53
C CYS A 114 5.08 -1.47 -5.18
N SER A 115 4.45 -1.97 -4.11
CA SER A 115 4.56 -1.35 -2.77
C SER A 115 5.85 -1.71 -2.01
N ALA A 116 6.69 -2.58 -2.56
CA ALA A 116 8.05 -2.82 -2.06
C ALA A 116 9.12 -1.94 -2.73
N VAL A 117 8.75 -1.17 -3.78
CA VAL A 117 9.69 -0.40 -4.63
C VAL A 117 9.17 1.00 -5.03
N ASN A 118 8.11 1.50 -4.39
CA ASN A 118 7.59 2.85 -4.66
C ASN A 118 8.19 3.91 -3.72
N TYR A 119 7.85 5.17 -3.95
CA TYR A 119 8.32 6.30 -3.13
C TYR A 119 7.43 6.59 -1.90
N LEU A 120 6.67 5.59 -1.42
CA LEU A 120 5.84 5.62 -0.21
C LEU A 120 4.74 6.72 -0.11
N ILE A 121 4.60 7.59 -1.12
CA ILE A 121 3.57 8.64 -1.18
C ILE A 121 2.17 8.02 -1.08
N HIS A 122 1.41 8.43 -0.06
CA HIS A 122 0.09 7.87 0.24
C HIS A 122 -1.04 8.88 -0.03
N GLN A 123 -1.90 8.55 -1.02
CA GLN A 123 -3.11 9.32 -1.36
C GLN A 123 -4.21 8.38 -1.91
N PHE A 124 -5.49 8.78 -1.83
CA PHE A 124 -6.62 8.02 -2.39
C PHE A 124 -7.29 8.67 -3.61
N GLY A 125 -6.75 9.77 -4.14
CA GLY A 125 -7.36 10.54 -5.24
C GLY A 125 -8.44 11.52 -4.78
N THR A 126 -9.24 12.00 -5.72
CA THR A 126 -10.37 12.93 -5.48
C THR A 126 -11.68 12.17 -5.32
N ASP A 127 -12.73 12.79 -4.74
CA ASP A 127 -14.04 12.13 -4.71
C ASP A 127 -14.70 12.06 -6.10
N GLU A 128 -14.31 12.95 -7.04
CA GLU A 128 -14.66 12.86 -8.45
C GLU A 128 -14.15 11.58 -9.13
N ASP A 129 -12.94 11.09 -8.79
CA ASP A 129 -12.37 9.88 -9.39
C ASP A 129 -13.21 8.63 -9.06
N TRP A 130 -13.60 8.50 -7.79
CA TRP A 130 -14.41 7.38 -7.29
C TRP A 130 -15.84 7.41 -7.80
N ASP A 131 -16.49 8.57 -7.78
CA ASP A 131 -17.84 8.72 -8.34
C ASP A 131 -17.86 8.52 -9.87
N ARG A 132 -16.77 8.89 -10.56
CA ARG A 132 -16.58 8.59 -11.98
C ARG A 132 -16.43 7.08 -12.23
N PHE A 133 -15.70 6.34 -11.39
CA PHE A 133 -15.65 4.88 -11.49
C PHE A 133 -17.05 4.28 -11.30
N ALA A 134 -17.80 4.72 -10.29
CA ALA A 134 -19.16 4.24 -10.05
C ALA A 134 -20.10 4.48 -11.25
N ASN A 135 -20.03 5.66 -11.87
CA ASN A 135 -20.81 5.98 -13.06
C ASN A 135 -20.37 5.13 -14.29
N LEU A 136 -19.07 5.02 -14.55
CA LEU A 136 -18.53 4.25 -15.69
C LEU A 136 -18.80 2.75 -15.59
N THR A 137 -18.90 2.21 -14.38
CA THR A 137 -19.19 0.79 -14.11
C THR A 137 -20.67 0.50 -13.86
N SER A 138 -21.50 1.53 -13.70
CA SER A 138 -22.88 1.44 -13.19
C SER A 138 -22.99 0.77 -11.81
N GLU A 139 -21.91 0.81 -11.01
CA GLU A 139 -21.77 0.16 -9.71
C GLU A 139 -21.60 1.20 -8.60
N PRO A 140 -22.68 1.58 -7.87
CA PRO A 140 -22.62 2.59 -6.80
C PRO A 140 -21.66 2.24 -5.66
N SER A 141 -21.28 0.96 -5.54
CA SER A 141 -20.28 0.43 -4.61
C SER A 141 -18.93 1.17 -4.70
N TRP A 142 -18.53 1.64 -5.89
CA TRP A 142 -17.29 2.38 -6.12
C TRP A 142 -17.33 3.87 -5.77
N SER A 143 -18.50 4.45 -5.49
CA SER A 143 -18.63 5.89 -5.18
C SER A 143 -17.86 6.26 -3.92
N TRP A 144 -17.40 7.52 -3.81
CA TRP A 144 -16.59 7.93 -2.65
C TRP A 144 -17.36 7.78 -1.34
N ALA A 145 -18.67 8.00 -1.37
CA ALA A 145 -19.57 7.80 -0.24
C ALA A 145 -19.46 6.38 0.36
N ASN A 146 -19.25 5.36 -0.48
CA ASN A 146 -19.04 3.97 -0.07
C ASN A 146 -17.56 3.65 0.17
N MET A 147 -16.67 4.07 -0.73
CA MET A 147 -15.25 3.68 -0.70
C MET A 147 -14.47 4.29 0.47
N LYS A 148 -14.86 5.47 0.98
CA LYS A 148 -14.22 6.10 2.14
C LYS A 148 -14.18 5.21 3.40
N GLN A 149 -15.08 4.24 3.54
CA GLN A 149 -15.07 3.31 4.68
C GLN A 149 -13.79 2.45 4.74
N TYR A 150 -13.17 2.18 3.58
CA TYR A 150 -11.98 1.34 3.52
C TYR A 150 -10.73 2.09 3.99
N VAL A 151 -10.74 3.43 3.99
CA VAL A 151 -9.65 4.26 4.57
C VAL A 151 -9.39 3.88 6.03
N GLN A 152 -10.45 3.69 6.82
CA GLN A 152 -10.38 3.28 8.23
C GLN A 152 -9.86 1.84 8.40
N LYS A 153 -10.25 0.93 7.50
CA LYS A 153 -9.82 -0.48 7.51
C LYS A 153 -8.39 -0.70 6.98
N TYR A 154 -7.90 0.24 6.17
CA TYR A 154 -6.61 0.19 5.48
C TYR A 154 -5.52 0.94 6.25
N LYS A 155 -5.74 2.20 6.63
CA LYS A 155 -4.70 3.11 7.14
C LYS A 155 -4.66 3.16 8.67
N GLN A 156 -3.45 3.22 9.22
CA GLN A 156 -3.16 3.70 10.57
C GLN A 156 -2.18 4.88 10.47
N ILE A 157 -2.60 6.07 10.88
CA ILE A 157 -1.66 7.17 11.11
C ILE A 157 -0.87 6.90 12.37
N VAL A 158 0.45 6.87 12.23
CA VAL A 158 1.42 6.73 13.32
C VAL A 158 2.20 8.03 13.51
N LYS A 159 2.80 8.20 14.69
CA LYS A 159 3.68 9.34 14.94
C LYS A 159 4.98 9.16 14.13
N PRO A 160 5.49 10.20 13.45
CA PRO A 160 6.84 10.21 12.86
C PRO A 160 7.93 9.89 13.91
N LEU A 161 9.02 9.25 13.49
CA LEU A 161 10.08 8.72 14.36
C LEU A 161 10.86 9.82 15.10
N ASP A 162 11.06 10.98 14.46
CA ASP A 162 11.64 12.19 15.07
C ASP A 162 10.78 12.76 16.21
N GLY A 163 9.51 12.36 16.26
CA GLY A 163 8.56 12.76 17.27
C GLY A 163 8.02 14.18 17.14
N HIS A 164 8.08 14.83 15.98
CA HIS A 164 7.57 16.21 15.82
C HIS A 164 6.05 16.34 16.03
N ASN A 165 5.58 17.59 16.12
CA ASN A 165 4.17 17.90 16.33
C ASN A 165 3.39 17.90 14.99
N ILE A 166 2.56 16.87 14.79
CA ILE A 166 1.68 16.69 13.63
C ILE A 166 0.31 17.40 13.75
N THR A 167 0.06 18.12 14.85
CA THR A 167 -1.22 18.82 15.07
C THR A 167 -1.43 19.90 14.01
N GLY A 168 -2.60 19.89 13.36
CA GLY A 168 -2.94 20.86 12.31
C GLY A 168 -2.15 20.70 11.01
N LYS A 169 -1.56 19.52 10.77
CA LYS A 169 -0.84 19.18 9.53
C LYS A 169 -1.62 18.25 8.58
N PHE A 170 -2.76 17.75 9.04
CA PHE A 170 -3.73 16.95 8.28
C PHE A 170 -5.11 17.08 8.94
N ASN A 171 -6.17 16.53 8.34
CA ASN A 171 -7.51 16.45 8.94
C ASN A 171 -7.78 15.05 9.52
N PRO A 172 -7.78 14.86 10.85
CA PRO A 172 -7.97 13.53 11.47
C PRO A 172 -9.26 12.81 11.04
N SER A 173 -10.34 13.52 10.71
CA SER A 173 -11.61 12.90 10.29
C SER A 173 -11.53 12.15 8.96
N LEU A 174 -10.49 12.40 8.15
CA LEU A 174 -10.27 11.78 6.85
C LEU A 174 -9.25 10.62 6.90
N HIS A 175 -8.78 10.24 8.09
CA HIS A 175 -7.69 9.28 8.28
C HIS A 175 -8.10 8.13 9.22
N GLY A 176 -7.52 6.96 8.96
CA GLY A 176 -7.65 5.78 9.84
C GLY A 176 -6.53 5.72 10.88
N PHE A 177 -6.83 5.17 12.05
CA PHE A 177 -5.90 5.04 13.19
C PHE A 177 -5.71 3.59 13.66
N SER A 178 -6.34 2.63 12.98
CA SER A 178 -6.37 1.20 13.35
C SER A 178 -6.31 0.24 12.15
N GLY A 179 -6.08 0.74 10.93
CA GLY A 179 -5.85 -0.08 9.76
C GLY A 179 -4.48 -0.78 9.77
N MET A 180 -4.23 -1.62 8.76
CA MET A 180 -3.02 -2.46 8.70
C MET A 180 -1.78 -1.75 8.15
N VAL A 181 -1.96 -0.73 7.30
CA VAL A 181 -0.86 0.00 6.67
C VAL A 181 -0.59 1.26 7.47
N GLN A 182 0.60 1.31 8.08
CA GLN A 182 1.06 2.46 8.83
C GLN A 182 1.54 3.56 7.89
N ALA A 183 1.21 4.82 8.21
CA ALA A 183 1.66 6.00 7.49
C ALA A 183 1.95 7.14 8.48
N SER A 184 3.05 7.85 8.25
CA SER A 184 3.48 9.02 9.03
C SER A 184 3.43 10.29 8.17
N LEU A 185 3.69 11.43 8.79
CA LEU A 185 4.08 12.66 8.08
C LEU A 185 5.61 12.64 7.84
N PRO A 186 6.13 13.39 6.83
CA PRO A 186 7.56 13.42 6.54
C PRO A 186 8.41 13.86 7.74
N GLU A 187 9.41 13.07 8.08
CA GLU A 187 10.35 13.34 9.19
C GLU A 187 11.44 14.35 8.82
N LEU A 188 11.75 14.48 7.53
CA LEU A 188 12.75 15.41 7.01
C LEU A 188 12.06 16.67 6.49
N SER A 189 12.42 17.81 7.05
CA SER A 189 12.17 19.12 6.44
C SER A 189 13.28 19.48 5.46
N PHE A 190 12.91 20.00 4.29
CA PHE A 190 13.82 20.36 3.22
C PHE A 190 13.91 21.89 3.05
N PRO A 191 15.02 22.44 2.50
CA PRO A 191 15.18 23.88 2.23
C PRO A 191 14.17 24.49 1.23
N ILE A 192 13.26 23.69 0.70
CA ILE A 192 12.16 24.10 -0.18
C ILE A 192 10.85 24.35 0.61
N ASP A 193 10.66 23.78 1.79
CA ASP A 193 9.38 23.80 2.52
C ASP A 193 8.94 25.22 2.85
N GLY A 194 9.86 26.04 3.40
CA GLY A 194 9.61 27.46 3.67
C GLY A 194 9.39 28.31 2.41
N ARG A 195 9.91 27.86 1.25
CA ARG A 195 9.66 28.50 -0.05
C ARG A 195 8.26 28.15 -0.57
N ILE A 196 7.82 26.90 -0.40
CA ILE A 196 6.46 26.45 -0.71
C ILE A 196 5.48 27.23 0.16
N ALA A 197 5.70 27.32 1.48
CA ALA A 197 4.87 28.12 2.39
C ALA A 197 4.75 29.58 1.93
N ALA A 198 5.87 30.27 1.68
CA ALA A 198 5.84 31.65 1.19
C ALA A 198 5.17 31.80 -0.20
N THR A 199 5.22 30.78 -1.06
CA THR A 199 4.54 30.78 -2.37
C THR A 199 3.04 30.64 -2.22
N LEU A 200 2.56 29.82 -1.26
CA LEU A 200 1.13 29.67 -0.96
C LEU A 200 0.51 30.98 -0.46
N ASP A 201 1.25 31.78 0.30
CA ASP A 201 0.82 33.12 0.73
C ASP A 201 0.81 34.11 -0.45
N GLN A 202 1.95 34.21 -1.18
CA GLN A 202 2.18 35.20 -2.23
C GLN A 202 1.30 34.98 -3.48
N LEU A 203 0.97 33.73 -3.81
CA LEU A 203 0.24 33.33 -5.01
C LEU A 203 -1.04 32.52 -4.67
N SER A 204 -1.67 32.86 -3.55
CA SER A 204 -2.89 32.22 -2.98
C SER A 204 -4.11 32.18 -3.92
N SER A 205 -4.11 32.93 -5.02
CA SER A 205 -5.10 32.83 -6.10
C SER A 205 -4.96 31.52 -6.90
N GLU A 206 -3.74 31.05 -7.10
CA GLU A 206 -3.38 29.84 -7.86
C GLU A 206 -3.05 28.67 -6.92
N PHE A 207 -2.13 28.89 -5.98
CA PHE A 207 -1.64 27.87 -5.05
C PHE A 207 -2.30 28.01 -3.68
N LYS A 208 -3.43 27.33 -3.50
CA LYS A 208 -4.13 27.29 -2.20
C LYS A 208 -3.61 26.14 -1.35
N PHE A 209 -3.31 26.41 -0.08
CA PHE A 209 -2.96 25.35 0.87
C PHE A 209 -4.15 24.39 1.04
N ASN A 210 -3.89 23.09 0.91
CA ASN A 210 -4.87 22.06 1.26
C ASN A 210 -4.44 21.40 2.56
N ASN A 211 -5.34 21.34 3.53
CA ASN A 211 -5.09 20.77 4.86
C ASN A 211 -5.20 19.23 4.88
N ASP A 212 -5.32 18.57 3.73
CA ASP A 212 -5.24 17.11 3.60
C ASP A 212 -4.80 16.68 2.19
N THR A 213 -4.49 15.39 1.98
CA THR A 213 -4.26 14.82 0.65
C THR A 213 -5.57 14.47 -0.07
N LEU A 214 -6.68 14.38 0.66
CA LEU A 214 -8.02 14.16 0.13
C LEU A 214 -8.68 15.48 -0.29
N ARG A 215 -8.87 15.67 -1.60
CA ARG A 215 -9.71 16.75 -2.14
C ARG A 215 -11.16 16.27 -2.20
N LEU A 216 -12.03 16.90 -1.42
CA LEU A 216 -13.46 16.61 -1.38
C LEU A 216 -14.25 17.79 -1.95
N ARG A 217 -15.27 17.54 -2.78
CA ARG A 217 -16.14 18.61 -3.34
C ARG A 217 -16.82 19.48 -2.28
N ASN A 218 -17.04 18.91 -1.09
CA ASN A 218 -17.73 19.56 0.03
C ASN A 218 -16.82 19.86 1.24
N SER A 219 -15.49 19.85 1.10
CA SER A 219 -14.64 20.50 2.10
C SER A 219 -14.75 22.02 1.92
N GLN A 220 -15.64 22.64 2.70
CA GLN A 220 -15.58 24.07 2.99
C GLN A 220 -14.11 24.42 3.36
N GLN A 221 -13.46 25.44 2.82
CA GLN A 221 -13.98 26.80 2.58
C GLN A 221 -14.82 27.30 3.77
N LEU A 222 -14.38 26.93 4.97
CA LEU A 222 -14.48 27.79 6.13
C LEU A 222 -13.61 29.02 5.82
N SER A 223 -14.22 30.18 5.91
CA SER A 223 -13.62 31.51 5.71
C SER A 223 -12.64 31.87 6.82
#